data_AF-A0A6L2PSS7-F1
#
_entry.id   AF-A0A6L2PSS7-F1
#
_cell.length_a   1.000
_cell.length_b   1.000
_cell.length_c   1.000
_cell.angle_alpha   90.00
_cell.angle_beta   90.00
_cell.angle_gamma   90.00
#
_symmetry.space_group_name_H-M   'P 1'
#
loop_
_entity.id
_entity.type
_entity.pdbx_description
1 polymer ?
#
loop_
_entity_poly.entity_id
_entity_poly.type
_entity_poly.pdbx_seq_one_letter_code
_entity_poly.pdbx_strand_id
1 'polypeptide(L)'
;NYWKNLCMDYKEVATETAQSACQKPVKAMFICSGLGFMAYCAHRNPDEWTFRDKFLFHSNEMMLIGESIRNPQAVSHLRFLEMCHNMGVLRMLSLGIINFIWISDYDKSSGLYQAHCDYLEPKFSNFYERIVDVGFLGEWWILQRTMKDFDVNRSEFENLQHT
;
A
#
# COMPACT_ATOMS: atom_id res chain seq x y z
N ASN A 1 31.29 -31.87 -15.87
CA ASN A 1 31.91 -31.54 -14.57
C ASN A 1 31.30 -30.32 -13.87
N TYR A 2 31.01 -29.22 -14.56
CA TYR A 2 30.40 -28.01 -13.96
C TYR A 2 29.13 -28.28 -13.13
N TRP A 3 28.12 -28.92 -13.72
CA TRP A 3 26.84 -29.23 -13.03
C TRP A 3 26.98 -30.12 -11.80
N LYS A 4 27.99 -31.01 -11.80
CA LYS A 4 28.27 -31.90 -10.67
C LYS A 4 28.87 -31.12 -9.50
N ASN A 5 29.79 -30.21 -9.79
CA ASN A 5 30.37 -29.33 -8.78
C ASN A 5 29.31 -28.39 -8.22
N LEU A 6 28.49 -27.77 -9.08
CA LEU A 6 27.39 -26.91 -8.65
C LEU A 6 26.43 -27.62 -7.69
N CYS A 7 26.05 -28.87 -7.99
CA CYS A 7 25.20 -29.66 -7.11
C CYS A 7 25.87 -29.98 -5.77
N MET A 8 27.17 -30.25 -5.78
CA MET A 8 27.95 -30.51 -4.57
C MET A 8 28.03 -29.26 -3.68
N ASP A 9 28.26 -28.09 -4.28
CA ASP A 9 28.34 -26.80 -3.56
C ASP A 9 27.01 -26.47 -2.87
N TYR A 10 25.87 -26.60 -3.56
CA TYR A 10 24.56 -26.36 -2.93
C TYR A 10 24.23 -27.37 -1.83
N LYS A 11 24.64 -28.63 -1.99
CA LYS A 11 24.46 -29.66 -0.96
C LYS A 11 25.27 -29.33 0.28
N GLU A 12 26.52 -28.90 0.11
CA GLU A 12 27.41 -28.49 1.20
C GLU A 12 26.80 -27.31 1.97
N VAL A 13 26.39 -26.26 1.26
CA VAL A 13 25.68 -25.11 1.85
C VAL A 13 24.45 -25.54 2.64
N ALA A 14 23.63 -26.45 2.11
CA ALA A 14 22.45 -26.95 2.82
C ALA A 14 22.82 -27.71 4.12
N THR A 15 23.85 -28.57 4.07
CA THR A 15 24.31 -29.32 5.24
C THR A 15 24.90 -28.41 6.32
N GLU A 16 25.71 -27.41 5.93
CA GLU A 16 26.30 -26.44 6.85
C GLU A 16 25.24 -25.53 7.48
N THR A 17 24.24 -25.12 6.69
CA THR A 17 23.12 -24.31 7.19
C THR A 17 22.33 -25.08 8.24
N ALA A 18 22.05 -26.36 8.00
CA ALA A 18 21.34 -27.22 8.96
C ALA A 18 22.15 -27.41 10.25
N GLN A 19 23.45 -27.69 10.14
CA GLN A 19 24.33 -27.80 11.31
C GLN A 19 24.40 -26.48 12.10
N SER A 20 24.53 -25.36 11.40
CA SER A 20 24.56 -24.02 12.00
C SER A 20 23.25 -23.69 12.73
N ALA A 21 22.11 -24.10 12.17
CA ALA A 21 20.82 -23.93 12.81
C ALA A 21 20.71 -24.74 14.12
N CYS A 22 21.19 -25.98 14.12
CA CYS A 22 21.23 -26.82 15.32
C CYS A 22 22.21 -26.28 16.39
N GLN A 23 23.35 -25.73 15.99
CA GLN A 23 24.34 -25.17 16.91
C GLN A 23 23.88 -23.88 17.57
N LYS A 24 23.10 -23.04 16.86
CA LYS A 24 22.64 -21.72 17.36
C LYS A 24 21.12 -21.57 17.13
N PRO A 25 20.28 -22.34 17.84
CA PRO A 25 18.84 -22.43 17.56
C PRO A 25 18.13 -21.09 17.72
N VAL A 26 18.54 -20.25 18.67
CA VAL A 26 17.95 -18.91 18.87
C VAL A 26 18.16 -18.02 17.65
N LYS A 27 19.38 -17.99 17.07
CA LYS A 27 19.67 -17.19 15.88
C LYS A 27 18.90 -17.71 14.67
N ALA A 28 18.85 -19.03 14.50
CA ALA A 28 18.09 -19.67 13.44
C ALA A 28 16.60 -19.35 13.55
N MET A 29 16.04 -19.36 14.76
CA MET A 29 14.64 -19.01 14.99
C MET A 29 14.33 -17.58 14.56
N PHE A 30 15.17 -16.59 14.92
CA PHE A 30 14.98 -15.21 14.49
C PHE A 30 15.02 -15.03 12.97
N ILE A 31 15.95 -15.72 12.30
CA ILE A 31 16.07 -15.67 10.84
C ILE A 31 14.84 -16.32 10.18
N CYS A 32 14.47 -17.52 10.61
CA CYS A 32 13.30 -18.23 10.09
C CYS A 32 12.00 -17.46 10.35
N SER A 33 11.82 -16.88 11.54
CA SER A 33 10.65 -16.06 11.84
C SER A 33 10.60 -14.80 10.97
N GLY A 34 11.74 -14.15 10.75
CA GLY A 34 11.83 -12.97 9.88
C GLY A 34 11.49 -13.30 8.43
N LEU A 35 12.06 -14.39 7.89
CA LEU A 35 11.76 -14.86 6.53
C LEU A 35 10.30 -15.29 6.39
N GLY A 36 9.76 -16.03 7.36
CA GLY A 36 8.36 -16.44 7.38
C GLY A 36 7.41 -15.23 7.44
N PHE A 37 7.74 -14.24 8.26
CA PHE A 37 6.97 -13.00 8.35
C PHE A 37 7.01 -12.21 7.05
N MET A 38 8.19 -12.06 6.41
CA MET A 38 8.30 -11.39 5.12
C MET A 38 7.53 -12.12 4.02
N ALA A 39 7.61 -13.45 3.97
CA ALA A 39 6.84 -14.26 3.03
C ALA A 39 5.33 -14.12 3.26
N TYR A 40 4.89 -14.11 4.52
CA TYR A 40 3.50 -13.86 4.89
C TYR A 40 3.03 -12.46 4.46
N CYS A 41 3.84 -11.43 4.71
CA CYS A 41 3.53 -10.05 4.29
C CYS A 41 3.45 -9.94 2.77
N ALA A 42 4.37 -10.55 2.05
CA ALA A 42 4.37 -10.56 0.58
C ALA A 42 3.12 -11.28 0.03
N HIS A 43 2.72 -12.39 0.64
CA HIS A 43 1.52 -13.12 0.23
C HIS A 43 0.22 -12.36 0.54
N ARG A 44 0.21 -11.59 1.63
CA ARG A 44 -0.96 -10.81 2.05
C ARG A 44 -0.96 -9.37 1.54
N ASN A 45 -0.01 -8.98 0.69
CA ASN A 45 0.11 -7.61 0.20
C ASN A 45 -1.08 -7.24 -0.73
N PRO A 46 -1.83 -6.16 -0.46
CA PRO A 46 -3.04 -5.84 -1.23
C PRO A 46 -2.71 -5.31 -2.63
N ASP A 47 -3.52 -5.65 -3.62
CA ASP A 47 -3.35 -5.21 -5.02
C ASP A 47 -4.24 -4.00 -5.38
N GLU A 48 -4.08 -3.48 -6.60
CA GLU A 48 -4.84 -2.35 -7.13
C GLU A 48 -6.36 -2.65 -7.17
N TRP A 49 -6.73 -3.90 -7.44
CA TRP A 49 -8.13 -4.33 -7.42
C TRP A 49 -8.72 -4.26 -6.01
N THR A 50 -8.00 -4.75 -5.00
CA THR A 50 -8.39 -4.65 -3.59
C THR A 50 -8.52 -3.19 -3.16
N PHE A 51 -7.66 -2.30 -3.66
CA PHE A 51 -7.80 -0.87 -3.41
C PHE A 51 -9.12 -0.34 -3.97
N ARG A 52 -9.41 -0.67 -5.23
CA ARG A 52 -10.63 -0.20 -5.89
C ARG A 52 -11.88 -0.74 -5.21
N ASP A 53 -11.88 -2.02 -4.85
CA ASP A 53 -13.00 -2.66 -4.16
C ASP A 53 -13.29 -1.98 -2.82
N LYS A 54 -12.25 -1.78 -1.99
CA LYS A 54 -12.39 -1.07 -0.71
C LYS A 54 -12.84 0.38 -0.88
N PHE A 55 -12.30 1.09 -1.87
CA PHE A 55 -12.73 2.44 -2.18
C PHE A 55 -14.23 2.50 -2.53
N LEU A 56 -14.71 1.60 -3.38
CA LEU A 56 -16.12 1.53 -3.75
C LEU A 56 -17.01 1.13 -2.57
N PHE A 57 -16.57 0.16 -1.77
CA PHE A 57 -17.25 -0.25 -0.55
C PHE A 57 -17.44 0.93 0.41
N HIS A 58 -16.37 1.66 0.72
CA HIS A 58 -16.42 2.84 1.59
C HIS A 58 -17.23 3.99 1.01
N SER A 59 -17.20 4.17 -0.31
CA SER A 59 -18.05 5.16 -0.99
C SER A 59 -19.53 4.83 -0.83
N ASN A 60 -19.90 3.55 -0.93
CA ASN A 60 -21.27 3.09 -0.70
C ASN A 60 -21.70 3.33 0.77
N GLU A 61 -20.85 2.96 1.73
CA GLU A 61 -21.10 3.21 3.16
C GLU A 61 -21.33 4.70 3.44
N MET A 62 -20.49 5.57 2.87
CA MET A 62 -20.64 7.02 3.00
C MET A 62 -21.96 7.53 2.39
N MET A 63 -22.43 6.91 1.31
CA MET A 63 -23.68 7.28 0.65
C MET A 63 -24.92 7.02 1.52
N LEU A 64 -24.85 6.05 2.43
CA LEU A 64 -25.94 5.71 3.36
C LEU A 64 -26.11 6.73 4.50
N ILE A 65 -25.04 7.46 4.83
CA ILE A 65 -25.03 8.44 5.93
C ILE A 65 -25.62 9.77 5.45
N GLY A 66 -26.39 10.49 6.27
CA GLY A 66 -26.93 11.80 5.91
C GLY A 66 -25.84 12.88 5.83
N GLU A 67 -25.96 13.85 4.92
CA GLU A 67 -24.92 14.85 4.66
C GLU A 67 -24.50 15.69 5.87
N SER A 68 -25.41 15.95 6.82
CA SER A 68 -25.13 16.77 8.01
C SER A 68 -24.14 16.11 8.96
N ILE A 69 -24.22 14.79 9.13
CA ILE A 69 -23.44 14.03 10.11
C ILE A 69 -22.14 13.43 9.53
N ARG A 70 -21.92 13.53 8.21
CA ARG A 70 -20.69 13.00 7.57
C ARG A 70 -19.45 13.80 8.00
N ASN A 71 -18.35 13.09 8.21
CA ASN A 71 -17.06 13.73 8.41
C ASN A 71 -16.57 14.40 7.12
N PRO A 72 -16.38 15.74 7.10
CA PRO A 72 -15.99 16.46 5.88
C PRO A 72 -14.62 16.06 5.36
N GLN A 73 -13.70 15.63 6.23
CA GLN A 73 -12.37 15.17 5.81
C GLN A 73 -12.48 13.87 5.02
N ALA A 74 -13.27 12.91 5.51
CA ALA A 74 -13.51 11.64 4.82
C ALA A 74 -14.18 11.86 3.46
N VAL A 75 -15.21 12.71 3.42
CA VAL A 75 -15.89 13.10 2.16
C VAL A 75 -14.90 13.71 1.17
N SER A 76 -14.07 14.65 1.62
CA SER A 76 -13.09 15.31 0.75
C SER A 76 -12.05 14.34 0.19
N HIS A 77 -11.61 13.38 1.00
CA HIS A 77 -10.65 12.36 0.59
C HIS A 77 -11.26 11.40 -0.44
N LEU A 78 -12.49 10.89 -0.21
CA LEU A 78 -13.15 10.02 -1.17
C LEU A 78 -13.42 10.73 -2.51
N ARG A 79 -13.87 11.99 -2.49
CA ARG A 79 -14.05 12.79 -3.71
C ARG A 79 -12.72 13.01 -4.45
N PHE A 80 -11.64 13.26 -3.72
CA PHE A 80 -10.31 13.39 -4.30
C PHE A 80 -9.87 12.08 -4.98
N LEU A 81 -10.06 10.93 -4.33
CA LEU A 81 -9.77 9.62 -4.91
C LEU A 81 -10.61 9.35 -6.16
N GLU A 82 -11.90 9.67 -6.13
CA GLU A 82 -12.80 9.54 -7.27
C GLU A 82 -12.32 10.38 -8.46
N MET A 83 -11.95 11.65 -8.20
CA MET A 83 -11.40 12.55 -9.21
C MET A 83 -10.10 12.00 -9.81
N CYS A 84 -9.16 11.55 -8.99
CA CYS A 84 -7.90 10.94 -9.45
C CYS A 84 -8.15 9.67 -10.25
N HIS A 85 -9.15 8.87 -9.86
CA HIS A 85 -9.53 7.68 -10.59
C HIS A 85 -10.13 8.03 -11.97
N ASN A 86 -11.06 8.98 -12.02
CA ASN A 86 -11.70 9.41 -13.25
C ASN A 86 -10.70 10.06 -14.24
N MET A 87 -9.68 10.72 -13.72
CA MET A 87 -8.56 11.27 -14.52
C MET A 87 -7.55 10.20 -14.96
N GLY A 88 -7.64 8.97 -14.44
CA GLY A 88 -6.71 7.88 -14.78
C GLY A 88 -5.26 8.12 -14.32
N VAL A 89 -5.07 8.96 -13.30
CA VAL A 89 -3.74 9.36 -12.79
C VAL A 89 -3.24 8.50 -11.63
N LEU A 90 -4.07 7.63 -11.06
CA LEU A 90 -3.65 6.72 -9.99
C LEU A 90 -2.72 5.63 -10.54
N ARG A 91 -1.64 5.38 -9.81
CA ARG A 91 -0.64 4.34 -10.13
C ARG A 91 -0.30 3.55 -8.89
N MET A 92 -0.03 2.26 -9.09
CA MET A 92 0.46 1.37 -8.03
C MET A 92 1.96 1.11 -8.20
N LEU A 93 2.71 1.24 -7.12
CA LEU A 93 4.10 0.80 -7.01
C LEU A 93 4.17 -0.34 -6.00
N SER A 94 4.64 -1.51 -6.44
CA SER A 94 4.81 -2.68 -5.58
C SER A 94 6.27 -2.91 -5.21
N LEU A 95 6.55 -3.01 -3.90
CA LEU A 95 7.87 -3.35 -3.35
C LEU A 95 7.89 -4.77 -2.74
N GLY A 96 6.98 -5.64 -3.18
CA GLY A 96 6.86 -7.03 -2.71
C GLY A 96 6.05 -7.17 -1.43
N ILE A 97 6.49 -6.56 -0.32
CA ILE A 97 5.79 -6.63 0.99
C ILE A 97 4.89 -5.41 1.28
N ILE A 98 5.16 -4.29 0.62
CA ILE A 98 4.44 -3.02 0.76
C ILE A 98 4.10 -2.53 -0.64
N ASN A 99 2.90 -1.99 -0.79
CA ASN A 99 2.46 -1.34 -2.02
C ASN A 99 2.12 0.13 -1.74
N PHE A 100 2.34 1.00 -2.72
CA PHE A 100 1.99 2.41 -2.66
C PHE A 100 1.03 2.75 -3.79
N ILE A 101 -0.02 3.51 -3.48
CA ILE A 101 -0.79 4.23 -4.49
C ILE A 101 -0.27 5.66 -4.54
N TRP A 102 0.05 6.13 -5.75
CA TRP A 102 0.58 7.48 -5.96
C TRP A 102 -0.06 8.13 -7.19
N ILE A 103 0.08 9.45 -7.31
CA ILE A 103 -0.53 10.25 -8.38
C ILE A 103 0.51 10.65 -9.44
N SER A 104 0.24 10.23 -10.67
CA SER A 104 0.92 10.64 -11.89
C SER A 104 0.43 12.01 -12.38
N ASP A 105 1.27 12.74 -13.11
CA ASP A 105 0.87 14.02 -13.74
C ASP A 105 -0.05 13.80 -14.96
N TYR A 106 0.04 12.63 -15.60
CA TYR A 106 -0.72 12.29 -16.80
C TYR A 106 -1.42 10.93 -16.70
N ASP A 107 -2.52 10.82 -17.46
CA ASP A 107 -3.22 9.56 -17.68
C ASP A 107 -2.36 8.53 -18.42
N LYS A 108 -2.62 7.24 -18.17
CA LYS A 108 -1.85 6.11 -18.70
C LYS A 108 -1.99 6.00 -20.22
N SER A 109 -3.14 6.44 -20.75
CA SER A 109 -3.44 6.41 -22.17
C SER A 109 -3.06 7.72 -22.90
N SER A 110 -2.43 8.66 -22.20
CA SER A 110 -2.08 9.96 -22.78
C SER A 110 -0.96 9.84 -23.82
N GLY A 111 -1.27 10.13 -25.08
CA GLY A 111 -0.28 10.22 -26.17
C GLY A 111 0.50 11.54 -26.20
N LEU A 112 0.44 12.35 -25.15
CA LEU A 112 1.17 13.62 -25.08
C LEU A 112 2.67 13.35 -24.98
N TYR A 113 3.46 14.12 -25.75
CA TYR A 113 4.93 14.06 -25.68
C TYR A 113 5.45 14.30 -24.25
N GLN A 114 4.83 15.22 -23.51
CA GLN A 114 5.20 15.52 -22.14
C GLN A 114 5.05 14.31 -21.20
N ALA A 115 4.10 13.41 -21.48
CA ALA A 115 3.87 12.20 -20.70
C ALA A 115 4.91 11.09 -20.97
N HIS A 116 5.65 11.19 -22.08
CA HIS A 116 6.68 10.23 -22.51
C HIS A 116 8.11 10.76 -22.33
N CYS A 117 8.27 11.95 -21.74
CA CYS A 117 9.56 12.60 -21.62
C CYS A 117 10.18 12.33 -20.24
N ASP A 118 11.24 11.52 -20.21
CA ASP A 118 11.97 11.13 -18.99
C ASP A 118 12.44 12.33 -18.15
N TYR A 119 12.71 13.48 -18.77
CA TYR A 119 13.16 14.70 -18.07
C TYR A 119 12.04 15.43 -17.31
N LEU A 120 10.78 15.14 -17.65
CA LEU A 120 9.59 15.69 -16.99
C LEU A 120 9.05 14.71 -15.94
N GLU A 121 9.62 13.52 -15.81
CA GLU A 121 9.20 12.56 -14.79
C GLU A 121 9.44 13.10 -13.37
N PRO A 122 8.54 12.76 -12.44
CA PRO A 122 8.66 13.20 -11.06
C PRO A 122 9.96 12.70 -10.46
N LYS A 123 10.75 13.62 -9.91
CA LYS A 123 11.99 13.29 -9.19
C LYS A 123 11.66 12.42 -7.98
N PHE A 124 12.49 11.40 -7.74
CA PHE A 124 12.39 10.55 -6.55
C PHE A 124 12.36 11.35 -5.23
N SER A 125 13.00 12.52 -5.19
CA SER A 125 13.00 13.39 -4.02
C SER A 125 11.60 13.84 -3.60
N ASN A 126 10.69 14.07 -4.55
CA ASN A 126 9.36 14.62 -4.27
C ASN A 126 8.27 13.53 -4.36
N PHE A 127 8.67 12.27 -4.50
CA PHE A 127 7.74 11.15 -4.65
C PHE A 127 6.87 10.97 -3.40
N TYR A 128 7.42 11.21 -2.20
CA TYR A 128 6.70 11.04 -0.93
C TYR A 128 5.47 11.94 -0.82
N GLU A 129 5.48 13.11 -1.45
CA GLU A 129 4.36 14.08 -1.44
C GLU A 129 3.18 13.62 -2.31
N ARG A 130 3.44 12.69 -3.24
CA ARG A 130 2.46 12.18 -4.20
C ARG A 130 1.84 10.86 -3.76
N ILE A 131 2.24 10.32 -2.60
CA ILE A 131 1.70 9.09 -2.05
C ILE A 131 0.30 9.38 -1.50
N VAL A 132 -0.66 8.59 -1.97
CA VAL A 132 -2.07 8.68 -1.61
C VAL A 132 -2.43 7.65 -0.55
N ASP A 133 -1.97 6.42 -0.74
CA ASP A 133 -2.24 5.31 0.18
C ASP A 133 -1.05 4.34 0.26
N VAL A 134 -0.97 3.65 1.40
CA VAL A 134 0.02 2.62 1.70
C VAL A 134 -0.70 1.30 1.95
N GLY A 135 -0.42 0.33 1.10
CA GLY A 135 -0.90 -1.03 1.17
C GLY A 135 0.07 -1.89 1.96
N PHE A 136 -0.40 -2.47 3.06
CA PHE A 136 0.41 -3.39 3.87
C PHE A 136 -0.49 -4.37 4.61
N LEU A 137 -0.11 -5.66 4.63
CA LEU A 137 -0.80 -6.72 5.39
C LEU A 137 -2.30 -6.88 5.05
N GLY A 138 -2.67 -6.67 3.79
CA GLY A 138 -4.02 -6.86 3.26
C GLY A 138 -4.92 -5.62 3.39
N GLU A 139 -4.40 -4.54 3.95
CA GLU A 139 -5.14 -3.32 4.22
C GLU A 139 -4.52 -2.10 3.52
N TRP A 140 -5.38 -1.15 3.18
CA TRP A 140 -5.02 0.17 2.66
C TRP A 140 -5.17 1.17 3.81
N TRP A 141 -4.05 1.55 4.40
CA TRP A 141 -4.03 2.12 5.75
C TRP A 141 -4.56 3.55 5.81
N ILE A 142 -4.32 4.36 4.77
CA ILE A 142 -4.78 5.75 4.74
C ILE A 142 -6.29 5.79 4.51
N LEU A 143 -6.80 5.02 3.54
CA LEU A 143 -8.23 4.88 3.30
C LEU A 143 -8.97 4.35 4.53
N GLN A 144 -8.49 3.25 5.12
CA GLN A 144 -9.09 2.64 6.30
C GLN A 144 -9.11 3.61 7.49
N ARG A 145 -8.03 4.35 7.71
CA ARG A 145 -7.94 5.33 8.79
C ARG A 145 -8.90 6.50 8.57
N THR A 146 -9.00 6.97 7.34
CA THR A 146 -9.89 8.06 6.97
C THR A 146 -11.36 7.68 7.15
N MET A 147 -11.68 6.41 6.87
CA MET A 147 -13.03 5.86 7.00
C MET A 147 -13.38 5.37 8.42
N LYS A 148 -12.51 5.53 9.43
CA LYS A 148 -12.79 5.05 10.79
C LYS A 148 -13.92 5.83 11.49
N ASP A 149 -13.88 7.16 11.41
CA ASP A 149 -14.83 8.08 12.05
C ASP A 149 -15.58 8.89 10.98
N PHE A 150 -16.08 8.21 9.95
CA PHE A 150 -16.66 8.84 8.76
C PHE A 150 -18.09 9.38 8.98
N ASP A 151 -18.75 8.89 10.02
CA ASP A 151 -20.10 9.20 10.48
C ASP A 151 -20.14 10.23 11.62
N VAL A 152 -18.97 10.80 11.98
CA VAL A 152 -18.85 11.81 13.03
C VAL A 152 -18.44 13.16 12.42
N ASN A 153 -19.39 14.09 12.35
CA ASN A 153 -19.10 15.47 12.02
C ASN A 153 -18.74 16.27 13.28
N ARG A 154 -17.44 16.55 13.46
CA ARG A 154 -16.94 17.30 14.63
C ARG A 154 -17.52 18.71 14.77
N SER A 155 -17.88 19.36 13.65
CA SER A 155 -18.43 20.72 13.67
C SER A 155 -19.78 20.82 14.39
N GLU A 156 -20.54 19.73 14.46
CA GLU A 156 -21.81 19.70 15.22
C GLU A 156 -21.59 19.84 16.73
N PHE A 157 -20.41 19.47 17.23
CA PHE A 157 -20.09 19.41 18.66
C PHE A 157 -19.28 20.61 19.15
N GLU A 158 -18.82 21.50 18.27
CA GLU A 158 -18.00 22.66 18.65
C GLU A 158 -18.75 23.58 19.63
N ASN A 159 -20.05 23.77 19.44
CA ASN A 159 -20.88 24.61 20.31
C ASN A 159 -21.13 24.00 21.70
N LEU A 160 -20.99 22.67 21.84
CA LEU A 160 -21.22 21.95 23.10
C LEU A 160 -19.98 21.96 24.02
N GLN A 161 -18.80 22.29 23.51
CA GLN A 161 -17.55 22.34 24.30
C GLN A 161 -17.34 23.68 25.01
N HIS A 162 -18.11 24.71 24.64
CA HIS A 162 -18.04 26.06 25.18
C HIS A 162 -19.14 26.40 26.20
N THR A 163 -19.96 25.41 26.60
CA THR A 163 -20.97 25.53 27.65
C THR A 163 -20.51 24.78 28.89
#